data_AF-A0A0A1UX35-F1
#
_entry.id   AF-A0A0A1UX35-F1
#
_cell.length_a   1.000
_cell.length_b   1.000
_cell.length_c   1.000
_cell.angle_alpha   90.00
_cell.angle_beta   90.00
_cell.angle_gamma   90.00
#
_symmetry.space_group_name_H-M   'P 1'
#
loop_
_entity.id
_entity.type
_entity.pdbx_description
1 polymer ?
#
loop_
_entity_poly.entity_id
_entity_poly.type
_entity_poly.pdbx_seq_one_letter_code
_entity_poly.pdbx_strand_id
1 'polypeptide(L)'
;MRHYNFGVEIESIGKPYGGGESFTNVDWYRQLAQKLQNRGIEAVHDDCSRYSKHPEYYGGKWFVTRDGSLKRPRPYVCMEVVSPRLDTTLHLTRILSDFWEAMRVHFNPQKDQSCGGHVHVTPVSRKNKFKLRTLKQIAFASIAYEDFMWSMLPPARRENQYCKLNSQSSGSGVCETLAWGKSTSSLKQVASEIKALRSETDIYMYMQGNRYVLWNFQNIFPHPKTGRCTGTVEFRGGNQFLGTKGTLAWVAFVLGFITLATKENLIKRFTEYIPPSDPRYVKRLEEWWVRIRKAARKSKLSRHLPDDYKRMRTR
;
A
#
# COMPACT_ATOMS: atom_id res chain seq x y z
N MET A 1 1.78 10.87 20.55
CA MET A 1 2.31 10.10 19.40
C MET A 1 1.11 9.59 18.59
N ARG A 2 1.19 9.38 17.27
CA ARG A 2 0.04 8.86 16.51
C ARG A 2 0.32 7.42 16.13
N HIS A 3 -0.56 6.53 16.58
CA HIS A 3 -0.40 5.09 16.37
C HIS A 3 -1.37 4.61 15.30
N TYR A 4 -0.87 3.69 14.48
CA TYR A 4 -1.62 3.03 13.43
C TYR A 4 -1.40 1.53 13.55
N ASN A 5 -2.41 0.75 13.19
CA ASN A 5 -2.16 -0.61 12.77
C ASN A 5 -1.91 -0.61 11.27
N PHE A 6 -1.10 -1.54 10.81
CA PHE A 6 -0.87 -1.75 9.40
C PHE A 6 -0.57 -3.21 9.09
N GLY A 7 -0.72 -3.58 7.82
CA GLY A 7 -0.26 -4.83 7.25
C GLY A 7 0.49 -4.55 5.96
N VAL A 8 1.39 -5.45 5.57
CA VAL A 8 2.08 -5.39 4.28
C VAL A 8 1.77 -6.64 3.47
N GLU A 9 1.53 -6.47 2.18
CA GLU A 9 1.46 -7.55 1.20
C GLU A 9 2.70 -7.43 0.31
N ILE A 10 3.43 -8.53 0.17
CA ILE A 10 4.72 -8.60 -0.50
C ILE A 10 4.57 -9.54 -1.69
N GLU A 11 4.41 -8.98 -2.88
CA GLU A 11 4.51 -9.74 -4.12
C GLU A 11 6.00 -10.02 -4.39
N SER A 12 6.37 -11.29 -4.52
CA SER A 12 7.77 -11.69 -4.66
C SER A 12 7.95 -12.82 -5.67
N ILE A 13 9.03 -12.72 -6.44
CA ILE A 13 9.57 -13.81 -7.23
C ILE A 13 10.89 -14.21 -6.58
N GLY A 14 10.93 -15.42 -6.03
CA GLY A 14 12.12 -16.00 -5.42
C GLY A 14 12.78 -17.02 -6.35
N LYS A 15 14.09 -16.94 -6.55
CA LYS A 15 14.86 -18.04 -7.11
C LYS A 15 15.36 -18.92 -5.94
N PRO A 16 14.93 -20.18 -5.81
CA PRO A 16 15.42 -21.05 -4.74
C PRO A 16 16.91 -21.37 -4.95
N TYR A 17 17.66 -21.54 -3.86
CA TYR A 17 19.09 -21.89 -3.93
C TYR A 17 19.35 -23.35 -4.37
N GLY A 18 18.34 -24.23 -4.30
CA GLY A 18 18.41 -25.64 -4.73
C GLY A 18 17.03 -26.28 -4.73
N GLY A 19 16.87 -27.46 -5.34
CA GLY A 19 15.61 -28.22 -5.35
C GLY A 19 14.45 -27.60 -6.14
N GLY A 20 14.71 -26.54 -6.92
CA GLY A 20 13.66 -25.77 -7.63
C GLY A 20 12.87 -26.56 -8.66
N GLU A 21 13.40 -27.67 -9.17
CA GLU A 21 12.71 -28.53 -10.12
C GLU A 21 11.87 -29.62 -9.44
N SER A 22 12.31 -30.09 -8.27
CA SER A 22 11.69 -31.18 -7.52
C SER A 22 10.54 -30.73 -6.62
N PHE A 23 10.52 -29.45 -6.20
CA PHE A 23 9.49 -28.92 -5.31
C PHE A 23 8.42 -28.15 -6.08
N THR A 24 7.17 -28.32 -5.66
CA THR A 24 6.06 -27.47 -6.13
C THR A 24 6.12 -26.09 -5.46
N ASN A 25 5.34 -25.12 -5.97
CA ASN A 25 5.23 -23.83 -5.29
C ASN A 25 4.66 -23.97 -3.87
N VAL A 26 3.72 -24.88 -3.65
CA VAL A 26 3.14 -25.14 -2.32
C VAL A 26 4.21 -25.65 -1.36
N ASP A 27 5.09 -26.55 -1.81
CA ASP A 27 6.20 -27.03 -0.99
C ASP A 27 7.13 -25.88 -0.60
N TRP A 28 7.40 -24.98 -1.53
CA TRP A 28 8.18 -23.77 -1.27
C TRP A 28 7.50 -22.81 -0.29
N TYR A 29 6.18 -22.64 -0.38
CA TYR A 29 5.43 -21.83 0.58
C TYR A 29 5.47 -22.44 1.98
N ARG A 30 5.32 -23.77 2.06
CA ARG A 30 5.46 -24.54 3.31
C ARG A 30 6.83 -24.34 3.92
N GLN A 31 7.90 -24.42 3.12
CA GLN A 31 9.27 -24.21 3.60
C GLN A 31 9.47 -22.80 4.15
N LEU A 32 8.96 -21.76 3.49
CA LEU A 32 9.03 -20.39 4.00
C LEU A 32 8.28 -20.24 5.33
N ALA A 33 7.05 -20.75 5.41
CA ALA A 33 6.27 -20.73 6.64
C ALA A 33 6.98 -21.48 7.79
N GLN A 34 7.55 -22.66 7.51
CA GLN A 34 8.32 -23.43 8.50
C GLN A 34 9.56 -22.66 8.98
N LYS A 35 10.27 -21.93 8.10
CA LYS A 35 11.42 -21.11 8.52
C LYS A 35 11.04 -19.93 9.40
N LEU A 36 9.87 -19.35 9.19
CA LEU A 36 9.33 -18.36 10.11
C LEU A 36 9.00 -18.99 11.47
N GLN A 37 8.33 -20.15 11.47
CA GLN A 37 7.99 -20.88 12.70
C GLN A 37 9.23 -21.29 13.50
N ASN A 38 10.29 -21.74 12.85
CA ASN A 38 11.56 -22.08 13.50
C ASN A 38 12.24 -20.88 14.18
N ARG A 39 11.83 -19.66 13.83
CA ARG A 39 12.27 -18.39 14.47
C ARG A 39 11.27 -17.90 15.53
N GLY A 40 10.28 -18.71 15.90
CA GLY A 40 9.21 -18.34 16.82
C GLY A 40 8.18 -17.35 16.22
N ILE A 41 8.09 -17.28 14.89
CA ILE A 41 7.16 -16.38 14.19
C ILE A 41 6.00 -17.22 13.66
N GLU A 42 4.78 -16.90 14.09
CA GLU A 42 3.59 -17.56 13.56
C GLU A 42 3.45 -17.31 12.06
N ALA A 43 3.37 -18.40 11.31
CA ALA A 43 3.19 -18.37 9.86
C ALA A 43 2.37 -19.56 9.38
N VAL A 44 1.63 -19.38 8.30
CA VAL A 44 0.91 -20.44 7.57
C VAL A 44 1.11 -20.25 6.07
N HIS A 45 0.81 -21.30 5.31
CA HIS A 45 0.87 -21.29 3.84
C HIS A 45 -0.47 -21.72 3.25
N ASP A 46 -0.68 -21.35 2.00
CA ASP A 46 -1.81 -21.77 1.18
C ASP A 46 -1.50 -23.10 0.47
N ASP A 47 -2.43 -24.07 0.56
CA ASP A 47 -2.34 -25.34 -0.15
C ASP A 47 -2.73 -25.22 -1.65
N CYS A 48 -3.09 -24.01 -2.12
CA CYS A 48 -3.41 -23.68 -3.51
C CYS A 48 -4.62 -24.45 -4.09
N SER A 49 -5.49 -25.00 -3.25
CA SER A 49 -6.64 -25.82 -3.69
C SER A 49 -7.77 -25.03 -4.36
N ARG A 50 -7.83 -23.70 -4.17
CA ARG A 50 -8.62 -22.69 -4.92
C ARG A 50 -8.16 -21.28 -4.50
N TYR A 51 -8.10 -20.31 -5.42
CA TYR A 51 -7.89 -18.89 -5.04
C TYR A 51 -9.04 -18.47 -4.12
N SER A 52 -8.74 -18.24 -2.85
CA SER A 52 -9.71 -17.74 -1.89
C SER A 52 -9.11 -16.53 -1.19
N LYS A 53 -9.93 -15.48 -1.02
CA LYS A 53 -9.55 -14.39 -0.12
C LYS A 53 -9.60 -14.96 1.29
N HIS A 54 -8.52 -14.82 2.04
CA HIS A 54 -8.46 -15.26 3.44
C HIS A 54 -8.40 -14.08 4.42
N PRO A 55 -9.49 -13.30 4.61
CA PRO A 55 -9.57 -12.24 5.60
C PRO A 55 -9.18 -12.68 7.03
N GLU A 56 -9.34 -13.96 7.35
CA GLU A 56 -9.00 -14.58 8.63
C GLU A 56 -7.48 -14.57 8.92
N TYR A 57 -6.62 -14.54 7.89
CA TYR A 57 -5.17 -14.56 8.09
C TYR A 57 -4.58 -13.19 8.37
N TYR A 58 -5.34 -12.10 8.19
CA TYR A 58 -4.96 -10.76 8.63
C TYR A 58 -5.00 -10.57 10.17
N GLY A 59 -5.26 -11.66 10.93
CA GLY A 59 -5.55 -11.63 12.36
C GLY A 59 -4.38 -11.78 13.32
N GLY A 60 -3.21 -12.29 12.88
CA GLY A 60 -2.09 -12.51 13.82
C GLY A 60 -0.84 -13.25 13.32
N LYS A 61 -0.86 -13.82 12.11
CA LYS A 61 0.27 -14.60 11.57
C LYS A 61 0.66 -14.18 10.16
N TRP A 62 1.87 -14.52 9.74
CA TRP A 62 2.28 -14.40 8.35
C TRP A 62 1.56 -15.43 7.48
N PHE A 63 1.22 -15.06 6.25
CA PHE A 63 0.55 -15.96 5.32
C PHE A 63 1.27 -15.94 3.97
N VAL A 64 1.73 -17.11 3.53
CA VAL A 64 2.39 -17.30 2.23
C VAL A 64 1.38 -17.90 1.26
N THR A 65 1.05 -17.18 0.20
CA THR A 65 0.04 -17.60 -0.78
C THR A 65 0.49 -17.32 -2.22
N ARG A 66 -0.35 -17.69 -3.17
CA ARG A 66 -0.16 -17.43 -4.59
C ARG A 66 -0.78 -16.09 -4.97
N ASP A 67 -0.03 -15.29 -5.71
CA ASP A 67 -0.61 -14.21 -6.51
C ASP A 67 -0.94 -14.68 -7.94
N GLY A 68 -2.15 -14.41 -8.43
CA GLY A 68 -2.60 -14.83 -9.76
C GLY A 68 -1.99 -14.03 -10.92
N SER A 69 -1.50 -12.82 -10.65
CA SER A 69 -0.85 -11.93 -11.61
C SER A 69 0.65 -12.21 -11.78
N LEU A 70 1.29 -12.84 -10.79
CA LEU A 70 2.69 -13.25 -10.87
C LEU A 70 2.82 -14.60 -11.60
N LYS A 71 3.58 -14.62 -12.70
CA LYS A 71 3.84 -15.83 -13.48
C LYS A 71 5.28 -15.86 -13.96
N ARG A 72 6.07 -16.83 -13.49
CA ARG A 72 7.40 -17.15 -14.02
C ARG A 72 7.53 -18.66 -14.18
N PRO A 73 8.27 -19.13 -15.20
CA PRO A 73 8.57 -20.54 -15.32
C PRO A 73 9.44 -21.00 -14.14
N ARG A 74 9.43 -22.30 -13.84
CA ARG A 74 10.40 -22.90 -12.92
C ARG A 74 11.83 -22.59 -13.39
N PRO A 75 12.81 -22.44 -12.47
CA PRO A 75 12.73 -22.74 -11.03
C PRO A 75 12.20 -21.58 -10.17
N TYR A 76 11.71 -20.49 -10.76
CA TYR A 76 11.22 -19.35 -9.98
C TYR A 76 9.92 -19.67 -9.24
N VAL A 77 9.83 -19.19 -8.00
CA VAL A 77 8.64 -19.32 -7.15
C VAL A 77 7.99 -17.95 -7.03
N CYS A 78 6.79 -17.82 -7.60
CA CYS A 78 5.95 -16.63 -7.48
C CYS A 78 5.09 -16.75 -6.21
N MET A 79 5.12 -15.76 -5.34
CA MET A 79 4.34 -15.76 -4.09
C MET A 79 3.86 -14.36 -3.73
N GLU A 80 2.72 -14.29 -3.04
CA GLU A 80 2.35 -13.15 -2.20
C GLU A 80 2.55 -13.54 -0.74
N VAL A 81 3.21 -12.67 0.02
CA VAL A 81 3.38 -12.88 1.45
C VAL A 81 2.71 -11.74 2.21
N VAL A 82 1.70 -12.08 3.01
CA VAL A 82 0.90 -11.14 3.78
C VAL A 82 1.37 -11.15 5.24
N SER A 83 1.66 -9.98 5.79
CA SER A 83 2.07 -9.85 7.18
C SER A 83 0.89 -10.00 8.14
N PRO A 84 1.13 -10.34 9.42
CA PRO A 84 0.16 -10.12 10.46
C PRO A 84 -0.19 -8.62 10.56
N ARG A 85 -1.26 -8.30 11.29
CA ARG A 85 -1.54 -6.93 11.70
C ARG A 85 -0.46 -6.46 12.67
N LEU A 86 0.37 -5.53 12.22
CA LEU A 86 1.40 -4.85 13.00
C LEU A 86 0.85 -3.54 13.55
N ASP A 87 1.44 -3.05 14.64
CA ASP A 87 1.19 -1.69 15.14
C ASP A 87 2.50 -0.92 15.29
N THR A 88 2.42 0.42 15.26
CA THR A 88 3.61 1.28 15.30
C THR A 88 4.30 1.38 16.66
N THR A 89 3.82 0.68 17.69
CA THR A 89 4.49 0.55 18.99
C THR A 89 5.48 -0.62 19.04
N LEU A 90 5.33 -1.60 18.14
CA LEU A 90 6.20 -2.76 18.04
C LEU A 90 7.61 -2.43 17.52
N HIS A 91 8.54 -3.37 17.70
CA HIS A 91 9.89 -3.33 17.11
C HIS A 91 9.87 -3.69 15.61
N LEU A 92 9.24 -2.84 14.79
CA LEU A 92 8.98 -3.09 13.37
C LEU A 92 10.21 -3.47 12.56
N THR A 93 11.37 -2.88 12.86
CA THR A 93 12.63 -3.20 12.17
C THR A 93 13.03 -4.65 12.40
N ARG A 94 12.87 -5.17 13.63
CA ARG A 94 13.19 -6.56 13.96
C ARG A 94 12.22 -7.51 13.27
N ILE A 95 10.92 -7.28 13.41
CA ILE A 95 9.86 -8.13 12.81
C ILE A 95 10.08 -8.29 11.29
N LEU A 96 10.32 -7.19 10.58
CA LEU A 96 10.55 -7.24 9.14
C LEU A 96 11.94 -7.80 8.78
N SER A 97 12.96 -7.61 9.63
CA SER A 97 14.27 -8.25 9.43
C SER A 97 14.19 -9.76 9.54
N ASP A 98 13.52 -10.27 10.57
CA ASP A 98 13.39 -11.72 10.79
C ASP A 98 12.65 -12.38 9.62
N PHE A 99 11.62 -11.71 9.07
CA PHE A 99 10.95 -12.14 7.84
C PHE A 99 11.92 -12.20 6.65
N TRP A 100 12.63 -11.11 6.37
CA TRP A 100 13.51 -11.04 5.20
C TRP A 100 14.72 -11.98 5.31
N GLU A 101 15.19 -12.23 6.53
CA GLU A 101 16.20 -13.26 6.79
C GLU A 101 15.65 -14.66 6.52
N ALA A 102 14.45 -14.99 7.00
CA ALA A 102 13.80 -16.27 6.70
C ALA A 102 13.60 -16.48 5.19
N MET A 103 13.15 -15.43 4.47
CA MET A 103 13.03 -15.45 3.01
C MET A 103 14.37 -15.77 2.33
N ARG A 104 15.47 -15.17 2.82
CA ARG A 104 16.82 -15.34 2.27
C ARG A 104 17.49 -16.66 2.63
N VAL A 105 16.90 -17.48 3.49
CA VAL A 105 17.42 -18.85 3.74
C VAL A 105 17.19 -19.74 2.53
N HIS A 106 16.02 -19.63 1.88
CA HIS A 106 15.65 -20.50 0.75
C HIS A 106 15.68 -19.80 -0.59
N PHE A 107 15.45 -18.50 -0.62
CA PHE A 107 15.29 -17.76 -1.86
C PHE A 107 16.33 -16.66 -2.00
N ASN A 108 16.76 -16.44 -3.24
CA ASN A 108 17.26 -15.16 -3.68
C ASN A 108 16.07 -14.36 -4.25
N PRO A 109 15.55 -13.31 -3.57
CA PRO A 109 14.48 -12.48 -4.11
C PRO A 109 14.93 -11.76 -5.38
N GLN A 110 14.15 -11.87 -6.44
CA GLN A 110 14.46 -11.32 -7.76
C GLN A 110 13.88 -9.93 -7.94
N LYS A 111 14.62 -9.09 -8.66
CA LYS A 111 14.09 -7.84 -9.21
C LYS A 111 13.18 -8.18 -10.37
N ASP A 112 11.89 -7.92 -10.24
CA ASP A 112 10.89 -8.12 -11.26
C ASP A 112 9.82 -7.01 -11.22
N GLN A 113 9.52 -6.44 -12.39
CA GLN A 113 8.58 -5.32 -12.54
C GLN A 113 7.11 -5.71 -12.25
N SER A 114 6.79 -7.01 -12.30
CA SER A 114 5.47 -7.51 -11.91
C SER A 114 5.24 -7.46 -10.41
N CYS A 115 6.30 -7.46 -9.59
CA CYS A 115 6.21 -7.44 -8.14
C CYS A 115 5.93 -6.03 -7.59
N GLY A 116 4.88 -5.91 -6.80
CA GLY A 116 4.52 -4.75 -6.00
C GLY A 116 4.60 -4.98 -4.50
N GLY A 117 4.39 -3.89 -3.77
CA GLY A 117 4.22 -3.92 -2.34
C GLY A 117 2.99 -3.12 -1.95
N HIS A 118 2.13 -3.72 -1.13
CA HIS A 118 0.95 -3.05 -0.61
C HIS A 118 1.11 -2.75 0.87
N VAL A 119 0.57 -1.61 1.29
CA VAL A 119 0.52 -1.23 2.71
C VAL A 119 -0.91 -0.89 3.08
N HIS A 120 -1.48 -1.69 3.97
CA HIS A 120 -2.81 -1.51 4.52
C HIS A 120 -2.72 -0.76 5.84
N VAL A 121 -3.56 0.24 6.07
CA VAL A 121 -3.48 1.05 7.30
C VAL A 121 -4.85 1.20 7.94
N THR A 122 -4.90 1.11 9.27
CA THR A 122 -6.04 1.51 10.11
C THR A 122 -5.57 2.37 11.27
N PRO A 123 -6.43 3.23 11.84
CA PRO A 123 -6.10 3.89 13.09
C PRO A 123 -6.18 2.90 14.26
N VAL A 124 -5.31 3.05 15.25
CA VAL A 124 -5.48 2.34 16.53
C VAL A 124 -6.72 2.88 17.22
N SER A 125 -7.78 2.07 17.25
CA SER A 125 -9.09 2.44 17.80
C SER A 125 -9.87 1.17 18.14
N ARG A 126 -10.89 1.26 19.00
CA ARG A 126 -11.72 0.10 19.39
C ARG A 126 -12.31 -0.66 18.19
N LYS A 127 -12.58 0.05 17.09
CA LYS A 127 -13.13 -0.54 15.85
C LYS A 127 -12.08 -0.80 14.76
N ASN A 128 -10.82 -0.38 14.97
CA ASN A 128 -9.74 -0.39 13.97
C ASN A 128 -10.18 0.15 12.59
N LYS A 129 -10.97 1.23 12.59
CA LYS A 129 -11.54 1.83 11.38
C LYS A 129 -11.41 3.35 11.40
N PHE A 130 -11.17 3.93 10.24
CA PHE A 130 -11.25 5.37 10.08
C PHE A 130 -12.70 5.84 10.20
N LYS A 131 -12.93 6.97 10.87
CA LYS A 131 -14.23 7.65 10.81
C LYS A 131 -14.42 8.21 9.40
N LEU A 132 -15.66 8.29 8.93
CA LEU A 132 -16.01 8.88 7.61
C LEU A 132 -15.33 10.24 7.36
N ARG A 133 -15.32 11.13 8.37
CA ARG A 133 -14.63 12.43 8.29
C ARG A 133 -13.14 12.27 7.92
N THR A 134 -12.46 11.29 8.50
CA THR A 134 -11.03 11.03 8.25
C THR A 134 -10.83 10.39 6.88
N LEU A 135 -11.72 9.49 6.45
CA LEU A 135 -11.70 8.91 5.11
C LEU A 135 -11.81 9.99 4.04
N LYS A 136 -12.74 10.94 4.18
CA LYS A 136 -12.87 12.10 3.27
C LYS A 136 -11.58 12.92 3.16
N GLN A 137 -10.86 13.10 4.27
CA GLN A 137 -9.57 13.81 4.27
C GLN A 137 -8.50 13.05 3.49
N ILE A 138 -8.42 11.73 3.69
CA ILE A 138 -7.46 10.86 3.00
C ILE A 138 -7.79 10.81 1.51
N ALA A 139 -9.07 10.57 1.16
CA ALA A 139 -9.58 10.53 -0.21
C ALA A 139 -9.27 11.81 -0.99
N PHE A 140 -9.56 12.98 -0.42
CA PHE A 140 -9.26 14.23 -1.11
C PHE A 140 -7.74 14.46 -1.24
N ALA A 141 -6.96 14.17 -0.19
CA ALA A 141 -5.51 14.32 -0.24
C ALA A 141 -4.86 13.38 -1.27
N SER A 142 -5.39 12.16 -1.48
CA SER A 142 -4.87 11.24 -2.50
C SER A 142 -5.03 11.78 -3.92
N ILE A 143 -6.06 12.59 -4.18
CA ILE A 143 -6.26 13.24 -5.48
C ILE A 143 -5.44 14.53 -5.60
N ALA A 144 -5.45 15.36 -4.55
CA ALA A 144 -4.74 16.63 -4.54
C ALA A 144 -3.20 16.49 -4.62
N TYR A 145 -2.64 15.40 -4.08
CA TYR A 145 -1.21 15.09 -4.15
C TYR A 145 -0.86 13.96 -5.11
N GLU A 146 -1.77 13.58 -5.98
CA GLU A 146 -1.58 12.42 -6.86
C GLU A 146 -0.39 12.59 -7.81
N ASP A 147 -0.18 13.78 -8.38
CA ASP A 147 0.93 14.05 -9.31
C ASP A 147 2.28 14.02 -8.59
N PHE A 148 2.31 14.49 -7.34
CA PHE A 148 3.49 14.39 -6.48
C PHE A 148 3.84 12.93 -6.18
N MET A 149 2.82 12.10 -5.87
CA MET A 149 3.02 10.67 -5.70
C MET A 149 3.49 10.02 -6.99
N TRP A 150 2.88 10.32 -8.12
CA TRP A 150 3.28 9.80 -9.44
C TRP A 150 4.76 10.09 -9.73
N SER A 151 5.23 11.30 -9.40
CA SER A 151 6.63 11.71 -9.58
C SER A 151 7.62 10.92 -8.70
N MET A 152 7.16 10.39 -7.57
CA MET A 152 7.93 9.56 -6.65
C MET A 152 7.93 8.08 -7.03
N LEU A 153 6.83 7.57 -7.60
CA LEU A 153 6.70 6.18 -8.03
C LEU A 153 7.78 5.81 -9.06
N PRO A 154 8.30 4.56 -9.05
CA PRO A 154 9.15 4.07 -10.13
C PRO A 154 8.35 3.87 -11.43
N PRO A 155 8.98 3.94 -12.62
CA PRO A 155 8.29 3.81 -13.91
C PRO A 155 7.37 2.59 -14.00
N ALA A 156 7.87 1.41 -13.60
CA ALA A 156 7.11 0.16 -13.60
C ALA A 156 5.81 0.20 -12.77
N ARG A 157 5.65 1.11 -11.80
CA ARG A 157 4.40 1.28 -11.03
C ARG A 157 3.49 2.38 -11.60
N ARG A 158 4.03 3.33 -12.38
CA ARG A 158 3.24 4.40 -13.02
C ARG A 158 2.36 3.86 -14.14
N GLU A 159 2.86 2.86 -14.85
CA GLU A 159 2.22 2.26 -16.04
C GLU A 159 1.48 0.95 -15.70
N ASN A 160 1.54 0.50 -14.45
CA ASN A 160 0.95 -0.77 -14.06
C ASN A 160 -0.57 -0.67 -13.91
N GLN A 161 -1.29 -1.47 -14.68
CA GLN A 161 -2.75 -1.53 -14.66
C GLN A 161 -3.35 -1.89 -13.30
N TYR A 162 -2.61 -2.55 -12.42
CA TYR A 162 -3.07 -2.99 -11.10
C TYR A 162 -2.96 -1.92 -10.00
N CYS A 163 -2.32 -0.77 -10.27
CA CYS A 163 -2.19 0.35 -9.33
C CYS A 163 -2.29 1.73 -10.03
N LYS A 164 -3.29 1.90 -10.91
CA LYS A 164 -3.51 3.15 -11.64
C LYS A 164 -3.79 4.32 -10.70
N LEU A 165 -3.56 5.54 -11.15
CA LEU A 165 -4.02 6.73 -10.44
C LEU A 165 -5.54 6.66 -10.20
N ASN A 166 -6.00 7.11 -9.04
CA ASN A 166 -7.43 7.11 -8.70
C ASN A 166 -8.22 7.99 -9.67
N SER A 167 -7.66 9.13 -10.10
CA SER A 167 -8.25 9.99 -11.14
C SER A 167 -8.44 9.31 -12.50
N GLN A 168 -7.80 8.17 -12.74
CA GLN A 168 -7.88 7.38 -13.98
C GLN A 168 -8.71 6.10 -13.81
N SER A 169 -9.40 5.94 -12.67
CA SER A 169 -10.24 4.77 -12.41
C SER A 169 -11.54 4.88 -13.18
N SER A 170 -11.64 4.20 -14.32
CA SER A 170 -12.86 4.16 -15.14
C SER A 170 -14.08 3.74 -14.32
N GLY A 171 -15.19 4.46 -14.47
CA GLY A 171 -16.43 4.25 -13.70
C GLY A 171 -16.40 4.77 -12.26
N SER A 172 -15.41 5.60 -11.91
CA SER A 172 -15.39 6.34 -10.63
C SER A 172 -15.86 7.77 -10.82
N GLY A 173 -16.54 8.32 -9.80
CA GLY A 173 -16.97 9.72 -9.81
C GLY A 173 -15.79 10.70 -9.92
N VAL A 174 -14.63 10.39 -9.33
CA VAL A 174 -13.44 11.24 -9.48
C VAL A 174 -12.92 11.29 -10.91
N CYS A 175 -12.99 10.17 -11.65
CA CYS A 175 -12.59 10.13 -13.06
C CYS A 175 -13.57 10.97 -13.91
N GLU A 176 -14.86 10.94 -13.60
CA GLU A 176 -15.89 11.74 -14.27
C GLU A 176 -15.66 13.24 -14.02
N THR A 177 -15.48 13.64 -12.75
CA THR A 177 -15.25 15.04 -12.36
C THR A 177 -13.95 15.60 -12.94
N LEU A 178 -12.95 14.76 -13.16
CA LEU A 178 -11.65 15.15 -13.71
C LEU A 178 -11.49 14.82 -15.21
N ALA A 179 -12.58 14.52 -15.93
CA ALA A 179 -12.53 14.14 -17.34
C ALA A 179 -11.82 15.18 -18.24
N TRP A 180 -11.92 16.47 -17.89
CA TRP A 180 -11.26 17.59 -18.58
C TRP A 180 -9.90 17.97 -17.97
N GLY A 181 -9.35 17.12 -17.11
CA GLY A 181 -8.07 17.34 -16.45
C GLY A 181 -8.18 18.03 -15.09
N LYS A 182 -7.02 18.14 -14.43
CA LYS A 182 -6.90 18.77 -13.12
C LYS A 182 -6.65 20.26 -13.24
N SER A 183 -7.44 21.02 -12.49
CA SER A 183 -7.27 22.44 -12.27
C SER A 183 -7.64 22.76 -10.81
N THR A 184 -7.36 23.98 -10.37
CA THR A 184 -7.81 24.43 -9.05
C THR A 184 -9.34 24.36 -8.92
N SER A 185 -10.09 24.67 -9.98
CA SER A 185 -11.56 24.60 -9.96
C SER A 185 -12.05 23.16 -9.89
N SER A 186 -11.52 22.24 -10.73
CA SER A 186 -11.96 20.85 -10.71
C SER A 186 -11.59 20.15 -9.41
N LEU A 187 -10.43 20.44 -8.80
CA LEU A 187 -10.11 19.92 -7.46
C LEU A 187 -10.98 20.51 -6.35
N LYS A 188 -11.42 21.77 -6.45
CA LYS A 188 -12.43 22.32 -5.51
C LYS A 188 -13.78 21.62 -5.67
N GLN A 189 -14.16 21.26 -6.89
CA GLN A 189 -15.35 20.46 -7.15
C GLN A 189 -15.23 19.06 -6.53
N VAL A 190 -14.13 18.34 -6.76
CA VAL A 190 -13.84 17.04 -6.10
C VAL A 190 -13.92 17.18 -4.57
N ALA A 191 -13.37 18.24 -3.99
CA ALA A 191 -13.48 18.48 -2.55
C ALA A 191 -14.93 18.65 -2.08
N SER A 192 -15.77 19.33 -2.88
CA SER A 192 -17.20 19.53 -2.60
C SER A 192 -17.97 18.22 -2.65
N GLU A 193 -17.75 17.43 -3.70
CA GLU A 193 -18.39 16.13 -3.90
C GLU A 193 -18.02 15.15 -2.77
N ILE A 194 -16.73 15.02 -2.44
CA ILE A 194 -16.28 14.19 -1.31
C ILE A 194 -16.89 14.66 0.03
N LYS A 195 -17.09 15.97 0.23
CA LYS A 195 -17.77 16.47 1.45
C LYS A 195 -19.22 16.01 1.52
N ALA A 196 -19.91 15.93 0.39
CA ALA A 196 -21.33 15.58 0.33
C ALA A 196 -21.61 14.09 0.56
N LEU A 197 -20.64 13.20 0.28
CA LEU A 197 -20.78 11.74 0.45
C LEU A 197 -21.21 11.36 1.88
N ARG A 198 -22.15 10.42 2.04
CA ARG A 198 -22.78 10.16 3.35
C ARG A 198 -22.31 8.86 3.99
N SER A 199 -21.72 7.96 3.23
CA SER A 199 -21.26 6.65 3.70
C SER A 199 -19.84 6.30 3.23
N GLU A 200 -19.24 5.30 3.87
CA GLU A 200 -17.99 4.69 3.43
C GLU A 200 -18.10 4.05 2.03
N THR A 201 -19.26 3.48 1.70
CA THR A 201 -19.55 2.92 0.37
C THR A 201 -19.53 4.01 -0.70
N ASP A 202 -20.11 5.18 -0.41
CA ASP A 202 -20.11 6.32 -1.33
C ASP A 202 -18.68 6.80 -1.61
N ILE A 203 -17.80 6.82 -0.59
CA ILE A 203 -16.38 7.14 -0.78
C ILE A 203 -15.73 6.14 -1.72
N TYR A 204 -15.96 4.85 -1.52
CA TYR A 204 -15.41 3.82 -2.39
C TYR A 204 -15.87 4.02 -3.84
N MET A 205 -17.17 4.12 -4.10
CA MET A 205 -17.71 4.27 -5.47
C MET A 205 -17.20 5.55 -6.13
N TYR A 206 -17.07 6.63 -5.37
CA TYR A 206 -16.56 7.89 -5.90
C TYR A 206 -15.07 7.83 -6.23
N MET A 207 -14.26 7.18 -5.38
CA MET A 207 -12.80 7.17 -5.51
C MET A 207 -12.26 6.13 -6.50
N GLN A 208 -13.05 5.11 -6.85
CA GLN A 208 -12.62 4.02 -7.71
C GLN A 208 -13.80 3.21 -8.29
N GLY A 209 -13.68 2.79 -9.55
CA GLY A 209 -14.62 1.86 -10.18
C GLY A 209 -14.27 0.38 -9.95
N ASN A 210 -13.00 0.09 -9.60
CA ASN A 210 -12.52 -1.26 -9.28
C ASN A 210 -11.33 -1.19 -8.30
N ARG A 211 -10.75 -2.34 -7.94
CA ARG A 211 -9.64 -2.43 -6.95
C ARG A 211 -8.26 -1.99 -7.49
N TYR A 212 -8.11 -1.80 -8.79
CA TYR A 212 -6.83 -1.60 -9.48
C TYR A 212 -6.38 -0.14 -9.48
N VAL A 213 -6.41 0.48 -8.30
CA VAL A 213 -6.06 1.89 -8.07
C VAL A 213 -4.92 2.02 -7.05
N LEU A 214 -4.24 3.16 -7.07
CA LEU A 214 -3.09 3.47 -6.23
C LEU A 214 -3.47 3.53 -4.74
N TRP A 215 -4.56 4.23 -4.42
CA TRP A 215 -5.19 4.22 -3.11
C TRP A 215 -6.51 3.45 -3.17
N ASN A 216 -6.52 2.24 -2.64
CA ASN A 216 -7.66 1.36 -2.63
C ASN A 216 -8.45 1.49 -1.32
N PHE A 217 -9.72 1.83 -1.46
CA PHE A 217 -10.72 2.01 -0.41
C PHE A 217 -11.67 0.82 -0.28
N GLN A 218 -11.51 -0.27 -1.05
CA GLN A 218 -12.42 -1.43 -0.99
C GLN A 218 -12.58 -2.02 0.43
N ASN A 219 -11.54 -1.88 1.26
CA ASN A 219 -11.46 -2.49 2.57
C ASN A 219 -12.11 -1.66 3.71
N ILE A 220 -12.70 -0.50 3.42
CA ILE A 220 -13.27 0.40 4.46
C ILE A 220 -14.70 0.05 4.88
N PHE A 221 -15.40 -0.79 4.10
CA PHE A 221 -16.75 -1.26 4.39
C PHE A 221 -16.86 -2.79 4.24
N PRO A 222 -17.91 -3.44 4.81
CA PRO A 222 -18.15 -4.88 4.67
C PRO A 222 -18.23 -5.33 3.21
N HIS A 223 -17.45 -6.37 2.88
CA HIS A 223 -17.52 -6.98 1.56
C HIS A 223 -18.93 -7.57 1.34
N PRO A 224 -19.62 -7.26 0.22
CA PRO A 224 -21.02 -7.63 0.02
C PRO A 224 -21.31 -9.12 0.16
N LYS A 225 -20.37 -9.97 -0.31
CA LYS A 225 -20.55 -11.44 -0.27
C LYS A 225 -20.20 -12.09 1.07
N THR A 226 -19.31 -11.49 1.86
CA THR A 226 -18.74 -12.17 3.05
C THR A 226 -19.04 -11.45 4.36
N GLY A 227 -19.54 -10.20 4.30
CA GLY A 227 -19.76 -9.34 5.45
C GLY A 227 -18.47 -8.90 6.16
N ARG A 228 -17.29 -9.36 5.73
CA ARG A 228 -16.01 -9.09 6.40
C ARG A 228 -15.44 -7.74 5.97
N CYS A 229 -14.78 -7.04 6.90
CA CYS A 229 -14.20 -5.73 6.68
C CYS A 229 -12.95 -5.56 7.55
N THR A 230 -11.78 -5.37 6.93
CA THR A 230 -10.53 -5.08 7.66
C THR A 230 -10.45 -3.62 8.11
N GLY A 231 -11.22 -2.72 7.49
CA GLY A 231 -11.26 -1.30 7.82
C GLY A 231 -10.13 -0.47 7.21
N THR A 232 -9.28 -1.09 6.38
CA THR A 232 -8.01 -0.51 5.95
C THR A 232 -8.19 0.43 4.76
N VAL A 233 -7.38 1.48 4.69
CA VAL A 233 -7.02 2.12 3.43
C VAL A 233 -5.73 1.50 2.94
N GLU A 234 -5.69 1.07 1.69
CA GLU A 234 -4.57 0.34 1.09
C GLU A 234 -3.83 1.21 0.07
N PHE A 235 -2.51 1.30 0.21
CA PHE A 235 -1.65 1.89 -0.80
C PHE A 235 -0.98 0.79 -1.63
N ARG A 236 -1.17 0.83 -2.95
CA ARG A 236 -0.69 -0.20 -3.90
C ARG A 236 0.49 0.27 -4.76
N GLY A 237 1.09 1.40 -4.42
CA GLY A 237 2.18 2.02 -5.17
C GLY A 237 3.58 1.60 -4.74
N GLY A 238 3.71 0.73 -3.72
CA GLY A 238 5.01 0.20 -3.34
C GLY A 238 5.67 -0.48 -4.53
N ASN A 239 6.96 -0.29 -4.67
CA ASN A 239 7.73 -1.08 -5.63
C ASN A 239 7.85 -2.53 -5.14
N GLN A 240 8.61 -3.34 -5.86
CA GLN A 240 9.06 -4.63 -5.36
C GLN A 240 9.78 -4.47 -4.00
N PHE A 241 9.24 -5.08 -2.96
CA PHE A 241 9.96 -5.14 -1.70
C PHE A 241 11.01 -6.25 -1.80
N LEU A 242 12.27 -5.90 -1.57
CA LEU A 242 13.40 -6.83 -1.66
C LEU A 242 14.16 -6.97 -0.34
N GLY A 243 13.70 -6.30 0.72
CA GLY A 243 14.39 -6.28 1.99
C GLY A 243 13.76 -5.30 2.98
N THR A 244 14.18 -5.42 4.23
CA THR A 244 13.66 -4.68 5.38
C THR A 244 13.65 -3.18 5.16
N LYS A 245 14.74 -2.65 4.58
CA LYS A 245 14.90 -1.21 4.32
C LYS A 245 13.85 -0.68 3.35
N GLY A 246 13.56 -1.42 2.29
CA GLY A 246 12.58 -1.05 1.28
C GLY A 246 11.16 -1.10 1.81
N THR A 247 10.80 -2.24 2.42
CA THR A 247 9.49 -2.41 3.07
C THR A 247 9.22 -1.30 4.08
N LEU A 248 10.18 -1.00 4.97
CA LEU A 248 10.02 0.07 5.98
C LEU A 248 9.93 1.47 5.35
N ALA A 249 10.62 1.74 4.24
CA ALA A 249 10.53 3.04 3.58
C ALA A 249 9.11 3.28 3.05
N TRP A 250 8.49 2.29 2.41
CA TRP A 250 7.12 2.40 1.92
C TRP A 250 6.09 2.43 3.05
N VAL A 251 6.26 1.62 4.10
CA VAL A 251 5.43 1.71 5.31
C VAL A 251 5.51 3.12 5.93
N ALA A 252 6.74 3.67 6.05
CA ALA A 252 6.95 5.02 6.58
C ALA A 252 6.28 6.09 5.71
N PHE A 253 6.34 5.93 4.39
CA PHE A 253 5.70 6.84 3.43
C PHE A 253 4.19 6.84 3.61
N VAL A 254 3.55 5.67 3.58
CA VAL A 254 2.09 5.52 3.66
C VAL A 254 1.55 6.05 4.98
N LEU A 255 2.19 5.72 6.10
CA LEU A 255 1.82 6.24 7.42
C LEU A 255 2.08 7.75 7.54
N GLY A 256 3.16 8.24 6.94
CA GLY A 256 3.45 9.67 6.83
C GLY A 256 2.39 10.42 6.04
N PHE A 257 1.99 9.87 4.89
CA PHE A 257 0.95 10.42 4.02
C PHE A 257 -0.40 10.50 4.72
N ILE A 258 -0.88 9.41 5.33
CA ILE A 258 -2.16 9.41 6.07
C ILE A 258 -2.10 10.40 7.24
N THR A 259 -0.97 10.49 7.93
CA THR A 259 -0.78 11.49 8.99
C THR A 259 -0.83 12.92 8.45
N LEU A 260 -0.25 13.17 7.28
CA LEU A 260 -0.24 14.48 6.64
C LEU A 260 -1.64 14.88 6.16
N ALA A 261 -2.30 14.01 5.38
CA ALA A 261 -3.64 14.21 4.82
C ALA A 261 -4.66 14.64 5.89
N THR A 262 -4.61 13.96 7.03
CA THR A 262 -5.53 14.22 8.15
C THR A 262 -5.20 15.49 8.93
N LYS A 263 -3.93 15.91 9.00
CA LYS A 263 -3.51 17.15 9.65
C LYS A 263 -3.80 18.38 8.80
N GLU A 264 -3.50 18.29 7.51
CA GLU A 264 -3.68 19.41 6.59
C GLU A 264 -5.15 19.63 6.27
N ASN A 265 -5.94 18.54 6.28
CA ASN A 265 -7.37 18.60 6.08
C ASN A 265 -7.71 19.41 4.81
N LEU A 266 -6.99 19.08 3.73
CA LEU A 266 -7.04 19.82 2.46
C LEU A 266 -8.47 19.95 1.93
N ILE A 267 -9.33 18.98 2.21
CA ILE A 267 -10.74 19.06 1.82
C ILE A 267 -11.41 20.37 2.28
N LYS A 268 -10.97 20.96 3.40
CA LYS A 268 -11.42 22.30 3.87
C LYS A 268 -10.46 23.44 3.54
N ARG A 269 -9.17 23.17 3.32
CA ARG A 269 -8.10 24.17 3.28
C ARG A 269 -7.38 24.26 1.92
N PHE A 270 -7.85 23.54 0.92
CA PHE A 270 -7.25 23.52 -0.41
C PHE A 270 -7.41 24.88 -1.09
N THR A 271 -6.28 25.44 -1.53
CA THR A 271 -6.22 26.77 -2.13
C THR A 271 -5.92 26.71 -3.62
N GLU A 272 -4.90 25.93 -4.01
CA GLU A 272 -4.31 25.96 -5.34
C GLU A 272 -3.80 24.57 -5.76
N TYR A 273 -3.98 24.24 -7.04
CA TYR A 273 -3.34 23.12 -7.72
C TYR A 273 -2.07 23.59 -8.46
N ILE A 274 -0.98 22.85 -8.34
CA ILE A 274 0.27 23.11 -9.06
C ILE A 274 0.50 21.94 -10.04
N PRO A 275 0.23 22.12 -11.35
CA PRO A 275 0.42 21.05 -12.33
C PRO A 275 1.91 20.75 -12.58
N PRO A 276 2.26 19.56 -13.10
CA PRO A 276 3.63 19.21 -13.48
C PRO A 276 4.32 20.19 -14.45
N SER A 277 3.55 20.94 -15.24
CA SER A 277 4.04 21.96 -16.17
C SER A 277 4.35 23.31 -15.51
N ASP A 278 3.94 23.54 -14.26
CA ASP A 278 4.21 24.79 -13.55
C ASP A 278 5.69 24.85 -13.11
N PRO A 279 6.41 25.97 -13.34
CA PRO A 279 7.82 26.12 -12.92
C PRO A 279 8.06 25.89 -11.42
N ARG A 280 7.05 26.12 -10.58
CA ARG A 280 7.12 25.92 -9.12
C ARG A 280 6.97 24.45 -8.71
N TYR A 281 6.57 23.57 -9.62
CA TYR A 281 6.20 22.19 -9.31
C TYR A 281 7.27 21.43 -8.52
N VAL A 282 8.54 21.48 -8.98
CA VAL A 282 9.66 20.78 -8.35
C VAL A 282 9.86 21.25 -6.91
N LYS A 283 9.88 22.56 -6.69
CA LYS A 283 10.00 23.14 -5.34
C LYS A 283 8.86 22.70 -4.43
N ARG A 284 7.61 22.71 -4.93
CA ARG A 284 6.42 22.31 -4.16
C ARG A 284 6.40 20.82 -3.83
N LEU A 285 6.92 19.98 -4.73
CA LEU A 285 7.11 18.55 -4.50
C LEU A 285 8.15 18.28 -3.40
N GLU A 286 9.27 19.01 -3.40
CA GLU A 286 10.30 18.91 -2.35
C GLU A 286 9.77 19.37 -0.99
N GLU A 287 9.05 20.50 -0.94
CA GLU A 287 8.38 20.98 0.27
C GLU A 287 7.34 19.98 0.79
N TRP A 288 6.57 19.35 -0.10
CA TRP A 288 5.65 18.28 0.24
C TRP A 288 6.39 17.07 0.83
N TRP A 289 7.51 16.66 0.24
CA TRP A 289 8.30 15.55 0.76
C TRP A 289 8.83 15.81 2.17
N VAL A 290 9.32 17.03 2.45
CA VAL A 290 9.73 17.43 3.80
C VAL A 290 8.56 17.30 4.79
N ARG A 291 7.35 17.70 4.39
CA ARG A 291 6.15 17.56 5.21
C ARG A 291 5.77 16.09 5.44
N ILE A 292 5.90 15.22 4.45
CA ILE A 292 5.72 13.76 4.59
C ILE A 292 6.71 13.20 5.63
N ARG A 293 8.00 13.53 5.52
CA ARG A 293 9.02 13.09 6.48
C ARG A 293 8.72 13.58 7.90
N LYS A 294 8.31 14.85 8.04
CA LYS A 294 7.87 15.42 9.33
C LYS A 294 6.62 14.73 9.87
N ALA A 295 5.69 14.33 9.02
CA ALA A 295 4.50 13.58 9.42
C ALA A 295 4.87 12.17 9.92
N ALA A 296 5.76 11.46 9.22
CA ALA A 296 6.25 10.13 9.59
C ALA A 296 6.99 10.10 10.94
N ARG A 297 7.55 11.23 11.40
CA ARG A 297 8.13 11.34 12.77
C ARG A 297 7.11 11.03 13.86
N LYS A 298 5.81 11.29 13.63
CA LYS A 298 4.75 11.00 14.61
C LYS A 298 4.53 9.52 14.88
N SER A 299 5.05 8.65 13.99
CA SER A 299 5.06 7.19 14.13
C SER A 299 6.49 6.63 14.30
N LYS A 300 7.49 7.48 14.61
CA LYS A 300 8.93 7.11 14.72
C LYS A 300 9.55 6.45 13.47
N LEU A 301 8.93 6.63 12.31
CA LEU A 301 9.33 5.95 11.06
C LEU A 301 10.10 6.83 10.07
N SER A 302 10.23 8.13 10.33
CA SER A 302 10.87 9.07 9.39
C SER A 302 12.31 8.72 9.03
N ARG A 303 13.04 8.00 9.90
CA ARG A 303 14.41 7.55 9.66
C ARG A 303 14.54 6.56 8.50
N HIS A 304 13.43 5.90 8.13
CA HIS A 304 13.38 4.96 7.01
C HIS A 304 13.11 5.68 5.68
N LEU A 305 12.67 6.94 5.72
CA LEU A 305 12.48 7.75 4.51
C LEU A 305 13.80 8.39 4.07
N PRO A 306 14.16 8.30 2.78
CA PRO A 306 15.31 9.02 2.24
C PRO A 306 15.11 10.54 2.33
N ASP A 307 16.22 11.28 2.29
CA ASP A 307 16.15 12.75 2.25
C ASP A 307 15.49 13.26 0.97
N ASP A 308 15.76 12.60 -0.15
CA ASP A 308 15.19 12.89 -1.47
C ASP A 308 14.11 11.85 -1.83
N TYR A 309 12.93 12.32 -2.25
CA TYR A 309 11.81 11.49 -2.68
C TYR A 309 12.17 10.61 -3.89
N LYS A 310 13.07 11.04 -4.77
CA LYS A 310 13.50 10.28 -5.96
C LYS A 310 14.11 8.92 -5.60
N ARG A 311 14.72 8.83 -4.41
CA ARG A 311 15.30 7.58 -3.90
C ARG A 311 14.23 6.54 -3.56
N MET A 312 12.96 6.91 -3.39
CA MET A 312 11.88 5.93 -3.17
C MET A 312 11.71 4.97 -4.35
N ARG A 313 12.08 5.37 -5.58
CA ARG A 313 12.02 4.52 -6.78
C ARG A 313 12.84 3.23 -6.63
N THR A 314 13.90 3.26 -5.83
CA THR A 314 14.82 2.14 -5.61
C THR A 314 14.78 1.61 -4.19
N ARG A 315 13.90 2.15 -3.33
CA ARG A 315 13.74 1.68 -1.95
C ARG A 315 12.90 0.44 -1.92
#